data_AF-A0A8T6SC10-F1
#
_entry.id   AF-A0A8T6SC10-F1
#
_cell.length_a   1.000
_cell.length_b   1.000
_cell.length_c   1.000
_cell.angle_alpha   90.00
_cell.angle_beta   90.00
_cell.angle_gamma   90.00
#
_symmetry.space_group_name_H-M   'P 1'
#
loop_
_entity.id
_entity.type
_entity.pdbx_description
1 polymer ?
#
loop_
_entity_poly.entity_id
_entity_poly.type
_entity_poly.pdbx_seq_one_letter_code
_entity_poly.pdbx_strand_id
1 'polypeptide(L)'
;EIAENRKYLALTERVTSSGLDEIDEFFQDCIERSLEGMVCKSCAQDSYYRAGAREWLWIKWKQSYASGLSDTLDLVVVGAYAGKGKRGGTYGSLLCAAYDHEEDLFQTVCKLGTGFS
;
A
#
# COMPACT_ATOMS: atom_id res chain seq x y z
N GLU A 1 7.46 2.54 32.63
CA GLU A 1 6.16 1.88 32.89
C GLU A 1 5.24 2.25 31.72
N ILE A 2 5.24 1.44 30.65
CA ILE A 2 4.52 1.79 29.40
C ILE A 2 3.28 0.89 29.29
N ALA A 3 2.12 1.53 29.46
CA ALA A 3 0.76 1.16 29.06
C ALA A 3 0.29 -0.27 29.38
N GLU A 4 -0.38 -0.43 30.52
CA GLU A 4 -1.41 -1.45 30.67
C GLU A 4 -2.51 -1.21 29.63
N ASN A 5 -3.05 -2.29 29.04
CA ASN A 5 -4.15 -2.20 28.07
C ASN A 5 -5.34 -1.48 28.68
N ARG A 6 -5.60 -0.26 28.22
CA ARG A 6 -6.79 0.53 28.58
C ARG A 6 -7.75 0.54 27.41
N LYS A 7 -9.03 0.83 27.70
CA LYS A 7 -10.13 0.88 26.72
C LYS A 7 -9.81 1.63 25.42
N TYR A 8 -8.94 2.64 25.46
CA TYR A 8 -8.57 3.48 24.32
C TYR A 8 -7.07 3.54 24.04
N LEU A 9 -6.24 2.78 24.78
CA LEU A 9 -4.79 2.79 24.63
C LEU A 9 -4.29 1.35 24.74
N ALA A 10 -3.75 0.84 23.64
CA ALA A 10 -3.16 -0.48 23.56
C ALA A 10 -1.85 -0.40 22.76
N LEU A 11 -0.92 -1.29 23.07
CA LEU A 11 0.24 -1.50 22.23
C LEU A 11 -0.19 -2.22 20.95
N THR A 12 0.44 -1.87 19.83
CA THR A 12 0.31 -2.65 18.60
C THR A 12 0.84 -4.06 18.86
N GLU A 13 0.05 -5.04 18.43
CA GLU A 13 0.44 -6.45 18.46
C GLU A 13 1.72 -6.67 17.65
N ARG A 14 2.59 -7.54 18.15
CA ARG A 14 3.89 -7.80 17.55
C ARG A 14 4.36 -9.21 17.84
N VAL A 15 5.12 -9.75 16.90
CA VAL A 15 5.90 -10.98 17.02
C VAL A 15 7.37 -10.65 16.80
N THR A 16 8.26 -11.27 17.57
CA THR A 16 9.70 -11.20 17.36
C THR A 16 10.17 -12.58 16.94
N SER A 17 10.51 -12.76 15.67
CA SER A 17 10.94 -14.04 15.13
C SER A 17 12.14 -13.89 14.20
N SER A 18 12.93 -14.96 14.09
CA SER A 18 13.95 -15.14 13.05
C SER A 18 13.54 -16.18 12.00
N GLY A 19 12.37 -16.82 12.15
CA GLY A 19 11.83 -17.78 11.19
C GLY A 19 10.88 -17.10 10.20
N LEU A 20 10.99 -17.44 8.91
CA LEU A 20 10.12 -16.87 7.89
C LEU A 20 8.66 -17.36 8.04
N ASP A 21 8.47 -18.63 8.38
CA ASP A 21 7.13 -19.23 8.51
C ASP A 21 6.26 -18.49 9.55
N GLU A 22 6.83 -18.15 10.71
CA GLU A 22 6.11 -17.41 11.77
C GLU A 22 5.79 -15.96 11.35
N ILE A 23 6.67 -15.33 10.57
CA ILE A 23 6.43 -13.99 10.02
C ILE A 23 5.30 -14.05 8.99
N ASP A 24 5.28 -15.10 8.15
CA ASP A 24 4.24 -15.30 7.14
C ASP A 24 2.89 -15.61 7.78
N GLU A 25 2.85 -16.43 8.83
CA GLU A 25 1.63 -16.69 9.61
C GLU A 25 1.09 -15.40 10.23
N PHE A 26 1.95 -14.58 10.85
CA PHE A 26 1.55 -13.28 11.39
C PHE A 26 1.07 -12.32 10.31
N PHE A 27 1.62 -12.42 9.09
CA PHE A 27 1.16 -11.64 7.95
C PHE A 27 -0.25 -12.04 7.55
N GLN A 28 -0.53 -13.34 7.44
CA GLN A 28 -1.86 -13.82 7.12
C GLN A 28 -2.88 -13.42 8.18
N ASP A 29 -2.56 -13.51 9.48
CA ASP A 29 -3.44 -13.01 10.57
C ASP A 29 -3.77 -11.52 10.39
N CYS A 30 -2.77 -10.70 10.06
CA CYS A 30 -2.99 -9.27 9.79
C CYS A 30 -3.99 -9.07 8.64
N ILE A 31 -3.88 -9.85 7.56
CA ILE A 31 -4.79 -9.78 6.41
C ILE A 31 -6.19 -10.26 6.77
N GLU A 32 -6.32 -11.38 7.49
CA GLU A 32 -7.61 -11.91 7.96
C GLU A 32 -8.36 -10.90 8.84
N ARG A 33 -7.61 -10.08 9.59
CA ARG A 33 -8.13 -8.97 10.40
C ARG A 33 -8.40 -7.69 9.61
N SER A 34 -8.36 -7.75 8.29
CA SER A 34 -8.58 -6.62 7.37
C SER A 34 -7.58 -5.47 7.58
N LEU A 35 -6.35 -5.78 8.00
CA LEU A 35 -5.25 -4.81 8.04
C LEU A 35 -4.56 -4.74 6.66
N GLU A 36 -3.84 -3.64 6.41
CA GLU A 36 -3.11 -3.46 5.15
C GLU A 36 -1.91 -4.43 4.98
N GLY A 37 -1.44 -4.98 6.11
CA GLY A 37 -0.26 -5.82 6.22
C GLY A 37 0.48 -5.52 7.52
N MET A 38 1.81 -5.61 7.50
CA MET A 38 2.64 -5.40 8.70
C MET A 38 3.84 -4.47 8.46
N VAL A 39 4.47 -4.07 9.56
CA VAL A 39 5.76 -3.35 9.53
C VAL A 39 6.82 -4.21 10.20
N CYS A 40 7.75 -4.74 9.39
CA CYS A 40 8.90 -5.50 9.87
C CYS A 40 9.97 -4.52 10.35
N LYS A 41 10.31 -4.57 11.64
CA LYS A 41 11.34 -3.71 12.24
C LYS A 41 12.53 -4.56 12.65
N SER A 42 13.72 -4.21 12.17
CA SER A 42 14.96 -4.88 12.58
C SER A 42 15.12 -4.85 14.10
N CYS A 43 15.49 -6.00 14.67
CA CYS A 43 15.83 -6.16 16.09
C CYS A 43 17.34 -6.09 16.35
N ALA A 44 18.14 -5.70 15.35
CA ALA A 44 19.58 -5.51 15.52
C ALA A 44 19.89 -4.36 16.50
N GLN A 45 21.05 -4.41 17.16
CA GLN A 45 21.44 -3.41 18.16
C GLN A 45 21.57 -1.98 17.58
N ASP A 46 21.86 -1.88 16.28
CA ASP A 46 21.97 -0.63 15.51
C ASP A 46 20.65 -0.20 14.84
N SER A 47 19.53 -0.83 15.19
CA SER A 47 18.18 -0.47 14.73
C SER A 47 17.59 0.71 15.52
N TYR A 48 18.31 1.84 15.52
CA TYR A 48 17.85 3.07 16.16
C TYR A 48 16.89 3.85 15.27
N TYR A 49 16.02 4.65 15.89
CA TYR A 49 15.12 5.53 15.18
C TYR A 49 15.90 6.62 14.42
N ARG A 50 15.72 6.67 13.10
CA ARG A 50 16.35 7.68 12.23
C ARG A 50 15.31 8.59 11.60
N ALA A 51 15.22 9.82 12.12
CA ALA A 51 14.23 10.79 11.67
C ALA A 51 14.45 11.17 10.19
N GLY A 52 13.39 11.06 9.38
CA GLY A 52 13.42 11.43 7.95
C GLY A 52 14.14 10.45 7.03
N ALA A 53 14.73 9.38 7.57
CA ALA A 53 15.42 8.37 6.77
C ALA A 53 14.45 7.36 6.15
N ARG A 54 14.70 6.97 4.90
CA ARG A 54 14.01 5.88 4.21
C ARG A 54 14.99 4.74 3.96
N GLU A 55 14.94 3.72 4.81
CA GLU A 55 15.95 2.66 4.87
C GLU A 55 15.32 1.30 5.18
N TRP A 56 16.15 0.26 5.16
CA TRP A 56 15.74 -1.14 5.33
C TRP A 56 15.49 -1.57 6.78
N LEU A 57 15.70 -0.71 7.77
CA LEU A 57 15.40 -1.08 9.16
C LEU A 57 13.91 -1.38 9.34
N TRP A 58 13.05 -0.59 8.69
CA TRP A 58 11.60 -0.70 8.81
C TRP A 58 10.99 -0.92 7.43
N ILE A 59 10.55 -2.14 7.18
CA ILE A 59 9.98 -2.55 5.90
C ILE A 59 8.47 -2.70 6.08
N LYS A 60 7.71 -2.00 5.25
CA LYS A 60 6.27 -2.21 5.14
C LYS A 60 6.01 -3.38 4.19
N TRP A 61 5.40 -4.43 4.70
CA TRP A 61 4.96 -5.56 3.89
C TRP A 61 3.45 -5.51 3.75
N LYS A 62 2.96 -5.35 2.52
CA LYS A 62 1.54 -5.17 2.20
C LYS A 62 1.09 -6.25 1.24
N GLN A 63 -0.17 -6.63 1.34
CA GLN A 63 -0.79 -7.61 0.44
C GLN A 63 -0.66 -7.20 -1.04
N SER A 64 -0.79 -5.90 -1.32
CA SER A 64 -0.62 -5.34 -2.67
C SER A 64 0.78 -5.50 -3.27
N TYR A 65 1.77 -5.94 -2.49
CA TYR A 65 3.12 -6.26 -2.98
C TYR A 65 3.28 -7.75 -3.32
N ALA A 66 2.38 -8.61 -2.86
CA ALA A 66 2.39 -10.03 -3.22
C ALA A 66 1.88 -10.21 -4.65
N SER A 67 2.64 -10.94 -5.47
CA SER A 67 2.26 -11.29 -6.83
C SER A 67 0.98 -12.13 -6.80
N GLY A 68 -0.14 -11.58 -7.30
CA GLY A 68 -1.39 -12.32 -7.45
C GLY A 68 -2.62 -11.66 -6.85
N LEU A 69 -2.50 -10.57 -6.08
CA LEU A 69 -3.64 -9.95 -5.41
C LEU A 69 -3.65 -8.42 -5.42
N SER A 70 -3.40 -7.81 -6.58
CA SER A 70 -3.96 -6.49 -6.86
C SER A 70 -5.09 -6.70 -7.84
N ASP A 71 -6.32 -6.35 -7.47
CA ASP A 71 -7.43 -6.31 -8.43
C ASP A 71 -7.00 -5.48 -9.63
N THR A 72 -6.70 -6.14 -10.74
CA THR A 72 -6.37 -5.48 -12.00
C THR A 72 -7.67 -5.18 -12.70
N LEU A 73 -7.85 -3.92 -13.07
CA LEU A 73 -9.04 -3.48 -13.79
C LEU A 73 -8.64 -3.04 -15.20
N ASP A 74 -9.36 -3.55 -16.20
CA ASP A 74 -9.28 -3.05 -17.56
C ASP A 74 -10.19 -1.82 -17.67
N LEU A 75 -9.58 -0.65 -17.92
CA LEU A 75 -10.28 0.63 -17.99
C LEU A 75 -9.99 1.34 -19.32
N VAL A 76 -10.98 2.09 -19.80
CA VAL A 76 -10.86 2.89 -21.02
C VAL A 76 -10.39 4.30 -20.67
N VAL A 77 -9.44 4.84 -21.42
CA VAL A 77 -9.01 6.23 -21.30
C VAL A 77 -10.02 7.14 -21.99
N VAL A 78 -10.71 7.97 -21.21
CA VAL A 78 -11.75 8.91 -21.71
C VAL A 78 -11.33 10.38 -21.62
N GLY A 79 -10.12 10.65 -21.13
CA GLY A 79 -9.57 12.00 -21.06
C GLY A 79 -8.15 12.04 -20.51
N ALA A 80 -7.55 13.23 -20.52
CA ALA A 80 -6.22 13.45 -19.98
C ALA A 80 -6.09 14.86 -19.35
N TYR A 81 -5.21 14.96 -18.35
CA TYR A 81 -4.87 16.22 -17.69
C TYR A 81 -3.48 16.68 -18.13
N ALA A 82 -3.32 17.97 -18.42
CA ALA A 82 -2.02 18.55 -18.71
C ALA A 82 -1.05 18.37 -17.53
N GLY A 83 0.15 17.89 -17.82
CA GLY A 83 1.18 17.67 -16.83
C GLY A 83 1.81 18.97 -16.34
N LYS A 84 2.38 18.90 -15.13
CA LYS A 84 3.05 20.01 -14.45
C LYS A 84 4.43 19.57 -13.98
N GLY A 85 5.34 20.52 -13.73
CA GLY A 85 6.69 20.25 -13.23
C GLY A 85 7.47 19.33 -14.17
N LYS A 86 7.95 18.19 -13.66
CA LYS A 86 8.69 17.18 -14.45
C LYS A 86 7.93 16.66 -15.68
N ARG A 87 6.59 16.76 -15.70
CA ARG A 87 5.74 16.35 -16.82
C ARG A 87 5.11 17.52 -17.57
N GLY A 88 5.67 18.73 -17.45
CA GLY A 88 5.22 19.88 -18.24
C GLY A 88 5.39 19.63 -19.74
N GLY A 89 4.42 20.04 -20.55
CA GLY A 89 4.43 19.86 -22.01
C GLY A 89 3.87 18.52 -22.51
N THR A 90 3.43 17.64 -21.61
CA THR A 90 2.76 16.37 -21.94
C THR A 90 1.54 16.16 -21.02
N TYR A 91 0.92 14.98 -21.05
CA TYR A 91 -0.13 14.58 -20.11
C TYR A 91 0.46 14.13 -18.77
N GLY A 92 -0.08 14.67 -17.68
CA GLY A 92 0.31 14.34 -16.31
C GLY A 92 -0.42 13.12 -15.75
N SER A 93 -1.70 12.96 -16.11
CA SER A 93 -2.53 11.83 -15.74
C SER A 93 -3.65 11.59 -16.75
N LEU A 94 -4.12 10.36 -16.83
CA LEU A 94 -5.24 9.93 -17.68
C LEU A 94 -6.50 9.76 -16.83
N LEU A 95 -7.66 10.13 -17.38
CA LEU A 95 -8.97 9.85 -16.79
C LEU A 95 -9.45 8.50 -17.33
N CYS A 96 -9.64 7.53 -16.44
CA CYS A 96 -10.01 6.17 -16.77
C CYS A 96 -11.47 5.90 -16.37
N ALA A 97 -12.18 5.17 -17.22
CA ALA A 97 -13.59 4.81 -17.04
C ALA A 97 -13.81 3.31 -17.21
N ALA A 98 -14.77 2.77 -16.44
CA ALA A 98 -15.32 1.44 -16.66
C ALA A 98 -16.54 1.55 -17.59
N TYR A 99 -16.83 0.50 -18.33
CA TYR A 99 -18.01 0.43 -19.17
C TYR A 99 -19.20 -0.13 -18.39
N ASP A 100 -20.29 0.62 -18.36
CA ASP A 100 -21.58 0.20 -17.82
C ASP A 100 -22.43 -0.38 -18.96
N HIS A 101 -22.67 -1.69 -18.90
CA HIS A 101 -23.43 -2.42 -19.92
C HIS A 101 -24.94 -2.17 -19.87
N GLU A 102 -25.49 -1.74 -18.72
CA GLU A 102 -26.93 -1.50 -18.57
C GLU A 102 -27.32 -0.15 -19.16
N GLU A 103 -26.51 0.87 -18.88
CA GLU A 103 -26.76 2.24 -19.33
C GLU A 103 -26.05 2.58 -20.66
N ASP A 104 -25.21 1.68 -21.19
CA ASP A 104 -24.36 1.89 -22.38
C ASP A 104 -23.49 3.16 -22.27
N LEU A 105 -22.83 3.34 -21.11
CA LEU A 105 -22.06 4.53 -20.78
C LEU A 105 -20.69 4.20 -20.18
N PHE A 106 -19.71 5.06 -20.46
CA PHE A 106 -18.41 5.01 -19.79
C PHE A 106 -18.43 5.86 -18.52
N GLN A 107 -18.39 5.20 -17.36
CA GLN A 107 -18.40 5.85 -16.05
C GLN A 107 -16.98 6.02 -15.52
N THR A 108 -16.60 7.27 -15.19
CA THR A 108 -15.24 7.58 -14.73
C THR A 108 -14.96 6.99 -13.35
N VAL A 109 -13.83 6.30 -13.20
CA VAL A 109 -13.43 5.59 -11.97
C VAL A 109 -12.26 6.28 -11.27
N CYS A 110 -11.17 6.54 -12.01
CA CYS A 110 -9.95 7.03 -11.40
C CYS A 110 -9.11 7.90 -12.36
N LYS A 111 -8.10 8.57 -11.78
CA LYS A 111 -7.05 9.24 -12.53
C LYS A 111 -5.76 8.44 -12.40
N LEU A 112 -5.23 7.96 -13.52
CA LEU A 112 -4.00 7.19 -13.57
C LEU A 112 -2.82 8.12 -13.85
N GLY A 113 -1.93 8.28 -12.87
CA GLY A 113 -0.79 9.21 -12.94
C GLY A 113 0.58 8.55 -12.75
N THR A 114 0.68 7.25 -12.49
CA THR A 114 1.95 6.54 -12.24
C THR A 114 1.91 5.18 -12.91
N GLY A 115 3.09 4.57 -13.15
CA GLY A 115 3.20 3.27 -13.81
C GLY A 115 3.54 3.31 -15.30
N PHE A 116 3.66 4.51 -15.89
CA PHE A 116 4.11 4.71 -17.27
C PHE A 116 5.63 4.97 -17.33
N SER A 117 6.31 4.42 -18.35
CA SER A 117 7.74 4.64 -18.64
C SER A 117 7.98 5.85 -19.54
#